data_AF-A0A1S3W787-F1
#
_entry.id   AF-A0A1S3W787-F1
#
_cell.length_a   1.000
_cell.length_b   1.000
_cell.length_c   1.000
_cell.angle_alpha   90.00
_cell.angle_beta   90.00
_cell.angle_gamma   90.00
#
_symmetry.space_group_name_H-M   'P 1'
#
loop_
_entity.id
_entity.type
_entity.pdbx_description
1 polymer ?
#
loop_
_entity_poly.entity_id
_entity_poly.type
_entity_poly.pdbx_seq_one_letter_code
_entity_poly.pdbx_strand_id
1 'polypeptide(L)'
;MLYREPARWSYTFQTFSFLSRLKVQLESFPEKYLQTTKAVQIFERSVYSDRYIFAKNLFENGSLTDIEWHIYQDWHSFLLQEFATQLKLHGFVYLQAAPQVCLKRLHKRARQEEKGIELEYLEQLHDQHEAWLIHRTTKPHSESLLNTPVLVLDVNDDFSEEVTRQEELMKKVNTFVKNL
;
A
#
# COMPACT_ATOMS: atom_id res chain seq x y z
N MET A 1 2.93 -3.89 -19.75
CA MET A 1 4.37 -4.24 -19.64
C MET A 1 4.56 -5.21 -18.49
N LEU A 2 4.28 -4.83 -17.23
CA LEU A 2 4.26 -5.76 -16.08
C LEU A 2 3.30 -6.95 -16.30
N TYR A 3 2.00 -6.68 -16.44
CA TYR A 3 0.97 -7.74 -16.50
C TYR A 3 1.00 -8.61 -17.78
N ARG A 4 1.87 -8.30 -18.74
CA ARG A 4 2.04 -9.12 -19.96
C ARG A 4 3.16 -10.14 -19.81
N GLU A 5 4.26 -9.76 -19.16
CA GLU A 5 5.43 -10.62 -18.93
C GLU A 5 5.96 -10.38 -17.51
N PRO A 6 5.24 -10.83 -16.47
CA PRO A 6 5.56 -10.51 -15.09
C PRO A 6 6.94 -11.04 -14.68
N ALA A 7 7.33 -12.23 -15.11
CA ALA A 7 8.65 -12.79 -14.84
C ALA A 7 9.81 -11.93 -15.39
N ARG A 8 9.57 -11.13 -16.43
CA ARG A 8 10.59 -10.26 -17.03
C ARG A 8 10.62 -8.86 -16.43
N TRP A 9 9.46 -8.33 -16.04
CA TRP A 9 9.30 -6.91 -15.72
C TRP A 9 8.97 -6.62 -14.26
N SER A 10 8.71 -7.64 -13.43
CA SER A 10 8.37 -7.44 -12.01
C SER A 10 9.46 -6.69 -11.26
N TYR A 11 10.72 -7.10 -11.39
CA TYR A 11 11.82 -6.43 -10.69
C TYR A 11 11.97 -4.97 -11.12
N THR A 12 11.97 -4.71 -12.44
CA THR A 12 12.06 -3.35 -12.98
C THR A 12 10.88 -2.48 -12.54
N PHE A 13 9.66 -3.03 -12.53
CA PHE A 13 8.48 -2.29 -12.10
C PHE A 13 8.52 -1.99 -10.60
N GLN A 14 8.85 -2.97 -9.76
CA GLN A 14 8.90 -2.79 -8.30
C GLN A 14 9.97 -1.80 -7.89
N THR A 15 11.14 -1.81 -8.52
CA THR A 15 12.20 -0.84 -8.27
C THR A 15 11.78 0.58 -8.65
N PHE A 16 11.13 0.76 -9.81
CA PHE A 16 10.63 2.07 -10.23
C PHE A 16 9.47 2.59 -9.37
N SER A 17 8.52 1.72 -9.01
CA SER A 17 7.39 2.06 -8.13
C SER A 17 7.89 2.52 -6.76
N PHE A 18 8.76 1.73 -6.14
CA PHE A 18 9.36 2.05 -4.85
C PHE A 18 10.13 3.37 -4.89
N LEU A 19 11.01 3.58 -5.89
CA LEU A 19 11.78 4.82 -6.01
C LEU A 19 10.87 6.05 -6.19
N SER A 20 9.83 5.93 -7.01
CA SER A 20 8.87 7.03 -7.22
C SER A 20 8.14 7.38 -5.93
N ARG A 21 7.71 6.36 -5.18
CA ARG A 21 7.01 6.58 -3.91
C ARG A 21 7.92 7.10 -2.81
N LEU A 22 9.17 6.61 -2.75
CA LEU A 22 10.19 7.10 -1.85
C LEU A 22 10.42 8.59 -2.07
N LYS A 23 10.57 9.04 -3.33
CA LYS A 23 10.72 10.47 -3.65
C LYS A 23 9.56 11.30 -3.12
N VAL A 24 8.32 10.88 -3.37
CA VAL A 24 7.11 11.58 -2.87
C VAL A 24 7.07 11.65 -1.35
N GLN A 25 7.51 10.60 -0.64
CA GLN A 25 7.53 10.60 0.82
C GLN A 25 8.69 11.42 1.42
N LEU A 26 9.76 11.65 0.65
CA LEU A 26 10.88 12.51 1.05
C LEU A 26 10.67 13.98 0.69
N GLU A 27 9.66 14.31 -0.10
CA GLU A 27 9.31 15.70 -0.42
C GLU A 27 8.96 16.47 0.87
N SER A 28 9.52 17.68 0.97
CA SER A 28 9.26 18.56 2.11
C SER A 28 7.78 18.86 2.24
N PHE A 29 7.33 18.92 3.50
CA PHE A 29 5.97 19.32 3.80
C PHE A 29 5.70 20.73 3.24
N PRO A 30 4.61 20.96 2.49
CA PRO A 30 4.38 22.23 1.83
C PRO A 30 4.38 23.40 2.83
N GLU A 31 5.13 24.47 2.53
CA GLU A 31 5.35 25.60 3.45
C GLU A 31 4.05 26.20 3.98
N LYS A 32 3.00 26.26 3.15
CA LYS A 32 1.66 26.72 3.49
C LYS A 32 1.02 26.02 4.70
N TYR A 33 1.47 24.81 5.03
CA TYR A 33 0.95 24.01 6.13
C TYR A 33 1.89 23.96 7.34
N LEU A 34 3.11 24.50 7.25
CA LEU A 34 4.07 24.52 8.36
C LEU A 34 3.57 25.31 9.58
N GLN A 35 2.69 26.30 9.34
CA GLN A 35 2.06 27.11 10.39
C GLN A 35 0.78 26.47 10.96
N THR A 36 0.34 25.33 10.41
CA THR A 36 -0.86 24.64 10.87
C THR A 36 -0.49 23.68 12.01
N THR A 37 -1.05 23.91 13.20
CA THR A 37 -0.74 23.13 14.42
C THR A 37 -1.11 21.64 14.35
N LYS A 38 -1.94 21.23 13.39
CA LYS A 38 -2.40 19.84 13.18
C LYS A 38 -2.41 19.46 11.70
N ALA A 39 -1.33 19.75 11.00
CA ALA A 39 -1.23 19.41 9.59
C ALA A 39 -1.13 17.89 9.40
N VAL A 40 -1.84 17.35 8.40
CA VAL A 40 -1.89 15.91 8.12
C VAL A 40 -1.43 15.68 6.68
N GLN A 41 -0.47 14.78 6.49
CA GLN A 41 -0.07 14.30 5.16
C GLN A 41 -0.64 12.90 4.94
N ILE A 42 -1.31 12.72 3.80
CA ILE A 42 -1.88 11.43 3.39
C ILE A 42 -1.15 10.96 2.14
N PHE A 43 -0.75 9.69 2.14
CA PHE A 43 -0.12 9.04 0.99
C PHE A 43 -1.06 7.96 0.45
N GLU A 44 -1.20 7.86 -0.88
CA GLU A 44 -1.77 6.68 -1.49
C GLU A 44 -0.73 5.55 -1.40
N ARG A 45 -1.03 4.52 -0.59
CA ARG A 45 -0.09 3.44 -0.24
C ARG A 45 1.18 3.96 0.46
N SER A 46 2.19 3.11 0.58
CA SER A 46 3.49 3.46 1.19
C SER A 46 4.62 2.61 0.62
N VAL A 47 5.86 3.04 0.86
CA VAL A 47 7.06 2.23 0.54
C VAL A 47 6.98 0.83 1.15
N TYR A 48 6.35 0.71 2.31
CA TYR A 48 6.13 -0.58 2.98
C TYR A 48 5.21 -1.51 2.18
N SER A 49 4.11 -1.00 1.62
CA SER A 49 3.24 -1.82 0.79
C SER A 49 3.89 -2.24 -0.53
N ASP A 50 4.81 -1.46 -1.09
CA ASP A 50 5.56 -1.89 -2.29
C ASP A 50 6.32 -3.19 -1.98
N ARG A 51 6.96 -3.31 -0.80
CA ARG A 51 7.66 -4.54 -0.39
C ARG A 51 6.74 -5.64 0.13
N TYR A 52 5.92 -5.35 1.13
CA TYR A 52 5.20 -6.36 1.91
C TYR A 52 3.93 -6.87 1.26
N ILE A 53 3.40 -6.15 0.28
CA ILE A 53 2.26 -6.58 -0.51
C ILE A 53 2.75 -6.99 -1.89
N PHE A 54 3.24 -6.05 -2.70
CA PHE A 54 3.42 -6.31 -4.13
C PHE A 54 4.69 -7.13 -4.43
N ALA A 55 5.87 -6.70 -3.97
CA ALA A 55 7.10 -7.42 -4.26
C ALA A 55 7.13 -8.79 -3.58
N LYS A 56 6.67 -8.91 -2.32
CA LYS A 56 6.49 -10.20 -1.65
C LYS A 56 5.58 -11.13 -2.45
N ASN A 57 4.42 -10.64 -2.91
CA ASN A 57 3.51 -11.46 -3.70
C ASN A 57 4.12 -11.91 -5.03
N LEU A 58 4.83 -11.01 -5.72
CA LEU A 58 5.50 -11.32 -6.98
C LEU A 58 6.64 -12.33 -6.80
N PHE A 59 7.30 -12.34 -5.65
CA PHE A 59 8.23 -13.40 -5.29
C PHE A 59 7.51 -14.72 -5.04
N GLU A 60 6.47 -14.72 -4.20
CA GLU A 60 5.74 -15.94 -3.81
C GLU A 60 5.01 -16.60 -4.99
N ASN A 61 4.59 -15.82 -5.99
CA ASN A 61 3.98 -16.36 -7.22
C ASN A 61 4.97 -16.65 -8.36
N GLY A 62 6.29 -16.54 -8.10
CA GLY A 62 7.35 -16.88 -9.05
C GLY A 62 7.65 -15.83 -10.13
N SER A 63 7.09 -14.62 -10.03
CA SER A 63 7.37 -13.52 -10.95
C SER A 63 8.68 -12.77 -10.64
N LEU A 64 9.20 -12.90 -9.43
CA LEU A 64 10.56 -12.50 -9.06
C LEU A 64 11.38 -13.74 -8.77
N THR A 65 12.60 -13.77 -9.31
CA THR A 65 13.59 -14.80 -8.95
C THR A 65 14.15 -14.58 -7.54
N ASP A 66 14.78 -15.60 -6.96
CA ASP A 66 15.46 -15.48 -5.66
C ASP A 66 16.50 -14.36 -5.64
N ILE A 67 17.24 -14.19 -6.75
CA ILE A 67 18.25 -13.15 -6.89
C ILE A 67 17.60 -11.76 -6.91
N GLU A 68 16.56 -11.58 -7.73
CA GLU A 68 15.85 -10.29 -7.81
C GLU A 68 15.17 -9.94 -6.48
N TRP A 69 14.58 -10.91 -5.80
CA TRP A 69 13.98 -10.71 -4.49
C TRP A 69 15.03 -10.34 -3.44
N HIS A 70 16.17 -11.01 -3.42
CA HIS A 70 17.26 -10.69 -2.51
C HIS A 70 17.78 -9.25 -2.73
N ILE A 71 18.07 -8.89 -3.98
CA ILE A 71 18.56 -7.54 -4.34
C ILE A 71 17.51 -6.47 -4.00
N TYR A 72 16.24 -6.71 -4.32
CA TYR A 72 15.16 -5.78 -4.02
C TYR A 72 15.06 -5.52 -2.51
N GLN A 73 15.10 -6.59 -1.70
CA GLN A 73 15.05 -6.46 -0.25
C GLN A 73 16.24 -5.72 0.32
N ASP A 74 17.45 -5.98 -0.18
CA ASP A 74 18.67 -5.35 0.30
C ASP A 74 18.63 -3.83 0.10
N TRP A 75 18.40 -3.37 -1.14
CA TRP A 75 18.34 -1.94 -1.43
C TRP A 75 17.14 -1.24 -0.79
N HIS A 76 15.99 -1.90 -0.71
CA HIS A 76 14.84 -1.37 0.01
C HIS A 76 15.15 -1.18 1.50
N SER A 77 15.82 -2.15 2.15
CA SER A 77 16.15 -2.05 3.58
C SER A 77 17.19 -0.95 3.82
N PHE A 78 18.21 -0.88 2.97
CA PHE A 78 19.24 0.16 3.01
C PHE A 78 18.61 1.56 2.95
N LEU A 79 17.79 1.84 1.93
CA LEU A 79 17.22 3.18 1.76
C LEU A 79 16.24 3.56 2.87
N LEU A 80 15.45 2.61 3.38
CA LEU A 80 14.58 2.89 4.52
C LEU A 80 15.36 3.17 5.81
N GLN A 81 16.52 2.55 5.99
CA GLN A 81 17.41 2.85 7.11
C GLN A 81 18.02 4.26 6.98
N GLU A 82 18.53 4.61 5.79
CA GLU A 82 19.13 5.92 5.53
C GLU A 82 18.13 7.08 5.72
N PHE A 83 16.86 6.86 5.36
CA PHE A 83 15.81 7.89 5.44
C PHE A 83 14.78 7.65 6.56
N ALA A 84 15.12 6.85 7.57
CA ALA A 84 14.16 6.37 8.58
C ALA A 84 13.40 7.51 9.30
N THR A 85 14.06 8.64 9.56
CA THR A 85 13.46 9.80 10.25
C THR A 85 12.44 10.53 9.40
N GLN A 86 12.62 10.56 8.09
CA GLN A 86 11.75 11.25 7.13
C GLN A 86 10.56 10.38 6.72
N LEU A 87 10.73 9.05 6.72
CA LEU A 87 9.72 8.09 6.27
C LEU A 87 8.81 7.55 7.38
N LYS A 88 8.84 8.19 8.56
CA LYS A 88 8.02 7.77 9.70
C LYS A 88 6.53 7.98 9.38
N LEU A 89 5.78 6.89 9.42
CA LEU A 89 4.31 6.92 9.35
C LEU A 89 3.70 6.81 10.75
N HIS A 90 2.60 7.53 10.96
CA HIS A 90 1.89 7.56 12.23
C HIS A 90 0.72 6.57 12.27
N GLY A 91 0.23 6.13 11.12
CA GLY A 91 -0.90 5.21 11.03
C GLY A 91 -1.16 4.77 9.60
N PHE A 92 -1.91 3.68 9.45
CA PHE A 92 -2.44 3.22 8.17
C PHE A 92 -3.97 3.30 8.18
N VAL A 93 -4.55 3.67 7.04
CA VAL A 93 -5.99 3.51 6.78
C VAL A 93 -6.13 2.39 5.75
N TYR A 94 -6.65 1.25 6.18
CA TYR A 94 -6.85 0.09 5.34
C TYR A 94 -8.29 0.05 4.81
N LEU A 95 -8.42 0.29 3.50
CA LEU A 95 -9.69 0.16 2.78
C LEU A 95 -9.90 -1.31 2.42
N GLN A 96 -10.62 -2.03 3.27
CA GLN A 96 -10.84 -3.47 3.13
C GLN A 96 -12.07 -3.74 2.26
N ALA A 97 -11.90 -4.58 1.24
CA ALA A 97 -12.98 -5.10 0.41
C ALA A 97 -12.61 -6.50 -0.09
N ALA A 98 -13.63 -7.32 -0.32
CA ALA A 98 -13.46 -8.66 -0.84
C ALA A 98 -12.86 -8.64 -2.26
N PRO A 99 -12.02 -9.62 -2.64
CA PRO A 99 -11.41 -9.72 -3.97
C PRO A 99 -12.43 -9.61 -5.11
N GLN A 100 -13.62 -10.18 -4.95
CA GLN A 100 -14.70 -10.16 -5.95
C GLN A 100 -15.27 -8.74 -6.15
N VAL A 101 -15.38 -7.97 -5.05
CA VAL A 101 -15.76 -6.55 -5.11
C VAL A 101 -14.68 -5.75 -5.82
N CYS A 102 -13.41 -5.99 -5.50
CA CYS A 102 -12.28 -5.37 -6.17
C CYS A 102 -12.24 -5.67 -7.67
N LEU A 103 -12.49 -6.92 -8.08
CA LEU A 103 -12.55 -7.33 -9.48
C LEU A 103 -13.67 -6.60 -10.23
N LYS A 104 -14.88 -6.53 -9.62
CA LYS A 104 -16.00 -5.77 -10.20
C LYS A 104 -15.64 -4.30 -10.41
N ARG A 105 -14.96 -3.67 -9.44
CA ARG A 105 -14.51 -2.28 -9.54
C ARG A 105 -13.43 -2.08 -10.59
N LEU A 106 -12.50 -3.04 -10.71
CA LEU A 106 -11.45 -3.06 -11.73
C LEU A 106 -12.08 -3.11 -13.13
N HIS A 107 -13.05 -4.01 -13.36
CA HIS A 107 -13.78 -4.09 -14.63
C HIS A 107 -14.57 -2.82 -14.93
N LYS A 108 -15.26 -2.24 -13.94
CA LYS A 108 -15.99 -0.96 -14.09
C LYS A 108 -15.06 0.19 -14.51
N ARG A 109 -13.81 0.20 -14.01
CA ARG A 109 -12.81 1.23 -14.33
C ARG A 109 -12.19 1.06 -15.72
N ALA A 110 -12.17 -0.17 -16.26
CA ALA A 110 -11.78 -0.49 -17.64
C ALA A 110 -10.38 0.01 -18.08
N ARG A 111 -9.39 0.02 -17.19
CA ARG A 111 -7.99 0.33 -17.54
C ARG A 111 -7.41 -0.78 -18.41
N GLN A 112 -6.78 -0.41 -19.52
CA GLN A 112 -6.28 -1.38 -20.51
C GLN A 112 -5.18 -2.28 -19.92
N GLU A 113 -4.37 -1.73 -19.03
CA GLU A 113 -3.26 -2.42 -18.38
C GLU A 113 -3.73 -3.52 -17.41
N GLU A 114 -4.95 -3.40 -16.90
CA GLU A 114 -5.50 -4.26 -15.83
C GLU A 114 -6.45 -5.34 -16.38
N LYS A 115 -6.75 -5.34 -17.69
CA LYS A 115 -7.72 -6.26 -18.31
C LYS A 115 -7.43 -7.75 -18.13
N GLY A 116 -6.18 -8.13 -17.91
CA GLY A 116 -5.76 -9.51 -17.71
C GLY A 116 -5.58 -9.92 -16.25
N ILE A 117 -6.02 -9.07 -15.30
CA ILE A 117 -5.93 -9.40 -13.88
C ILE A 117 -7.09 -10.33 -13.52
N GLU A 118 -6.74 -11.54 -13.12
CA GLU A 118 -7.68 -12.56 -12.67
C GLU A 118 -8.00 -12.43 -11.18
N LEU A 119 -9.12 -13.04 -10.76
CA LEU A 119 -9.56 -13.05 -9.36
C LEU A 119 -8.47 -13.59 -8.42
N GLU A 120 -7.80 -14.67 -8.82
CA GLU A 120 -6.75 -15.33 -8.04
C GLU A 120 -5.63 -14.35 -7.65
N TYR A 121 -5.24 -13.45 -8.55
CA TYR A 121 -4.23 -12.45 -8.24
C TYR A 121 -4.72 -11.43 -7.20
N LEU A 122 -6.01 -11.08 -7.23
CA LEU A 122 -6.61 -10.19 -6.24
C LEU A 122 -6.77 -10.89 -4.88
N GLU A 123 -7.06 -12.19 -4.86
CA GLU A 123 -7.09 -13.02 -3.64
C GLU A 123 -5.71 -13.08 -3.00
N GLN A 124 -4.67 -13.36 -3.79
CA GLN A 124 -3.28 -13.31 -3.34
C GLN A 124 -2.94 -11.95 -2.70
N LEU A 125 -3.24 -10.84 -3.38
CA LEU A 125 -2.98 -9.50 -2.82
C LEU A 125 -3.80 -9.22 -1.56
N HIS A 126 -5.06 -9.67 -1.50
CA HIS A 126 -5.91 -9.54 -0.33
C HIS A 126 -5.29 -10.26 0.87
N ASP A 127 -4.84 -11.50 0.69
CA ASP A 127 -4.19 -12.29 1.73
C ASP A 127 -2.92 -11.61 2.27
N GLN A 128 -2.13 -10.95 1.40
CA GLN A 128 -0.98 -10.17 1.88
C GLN A 128 -1.41 -8.99 2.77
N HIS A 129 -2.51 -8.30 2.42
CA HIS A 129 -3.02 -7.19 3.24
C HIS A 129 -3.56 -7.70 4.57
N GLU A 130 -4.34 -8.79 4.58
CA GLU A 130 -4.86 -9.40 5.81
C GLU A 130 -3.71 -9.88 6.71
N ALA A 131 -2.73 -10.59 6.14
CA ALA A 131 -1.55 -11.05 6.87
C ALA A 131 -0.76 -9.90 7.50
N TRP A 132 -0.64 -8.76 6.81
CA TRP A 132 0.14 -7.63 7.30
C TRP A 132 -0.64 -6.69 8.24
N LEU A 133 -1.84 -6.28 7.87
CA LEU A 133 -2.58 -5.19 8.52
C LEU A 133 -3.56 -5.70 9.58
N ILE A 134 -4.06 -6.94 9.45
CA ILE A 134 -5.04 -7.53 10.36
C ILE A 134 -4.37 -8.55 11.29
N HIS A 135 -3.81 -9.63 10.73
CA HIS A 135 -3.29 -10.76 11.50
C HIS A 135 -1.88 -10.54 12.04
N ARG A 136 -1.16 -9.52 11.52
CA ARG A 136 0.22 -9.17 11.93
C ARG A 136 1.20 -10.35 11.83
N THR A 137 0.99 -11.26 10.87
CA THR A 137 1.84 -12.44 10.63
C THR A 137 3.00 -12.13 9.69
N THR A 138 2.84 -11.14 8.80
CA THR A 138 3.95 -10.61 8.00
C THR A 138 4.91 -9.84 8.90
N LYS A 139 6.15 -10.32 9.01
CA LYS A 139 7.19 -9.69 9.83
C LYS A 139 7.90 -8.56 9.06
N PRO A 140 7.67 -7.28 9.41
CA PRO A 140 8.40 -6.18 8.80
C PRO A 140 9.82 -6.11 9.34
N HIS A 141 10.69 -5.40 8.63
CA HIS A 141 12.10 -5.23 8.97
C HIS A 141 12.32 -4.26 10.13
N SER A 142 11.30 -3.51 10.55
CA SER A 142 11.37 -2.61 11.70
C SER A 142 10.28 -2.93 12.74
N GLU A 143 10.64 -2.80 14.01
CA GLU A 143 9.70 -2.95 15.13
C GLU A 143 8.67 -1.81 15.19
N SER A 144 9.04 -0.61 14.72
CA SER A 144 8.14 0.55 14.66
C SER A 144 6.90 0.29 13.77
N LEU A 145 7.07 -0.47 12.69
CA LEU A 145 5.97 -0.86 11.80
C LEU A 145 4.97 -1.82 12.45
N LEU A 146 5.44 -2.71 13.33
CA LEU A 146 4.57 -3.68 14.01
C LEU A 146 3.51 -2.99 14.86
N ASN A 147 3.91 -1.91 15.55
CA ASN A 147 3.06 -1.19 16.49
C ASN A 147 2.32 0.00 15.85
N THR A 148 2.46 0.20 14.54
CA THR A 148 1.79 1.32 13.86
C THR A 148 0.26 1.08 13.86
N PRO A 149 -0.55 2.06 14.35
CA PRO A 149 -2.00 1.96 14.35
C PRO A 149 -2.58 1.74 12.95
N VAL A 150 -3.62 0.91 12.85
CA VAL A 150 -4.35 0.65 11.59
C VAL A 150 -5.83 0.91 11.82
N LEU A 151 -6.40 1.83 11.03
CA LEU A 151 -7.84 2.00 10.91
C LEU A 151 -8.34 1.11 9.77
N VAL A 152 -9.19 0.14 10.07
CA VAL A 152 -9.83 -0.71 9.06
C VAL A 152 -11.19 -0.10 8.70
N LEU A 153 -11.41 0.09 7.40
CA LEU A 153 -12.67 0.56 6.84
C LEU A 153 -13.21 -0.49 5.88
N ASP A 154 -14.33 -1.12 6.25
CA ASP A 154 -15.07 -1.99 5.34
C ASP A 154 -15.74 -1.15 4.24
N VAL A 155 -15.25 -1.35 3.03
CA VAL A 155 -15.73 -0.68 1.83
C VAL A 155 -16.21 -1.70 0.80
N ASN A 156 -16.85 -2.80 1.23
CA ASN A 156 -17.48 -3.75 0.32
C ASN A 156 -18.64 -3.10 -0.46
N ASP A 157 -19.55 -2.42 0.23
CA ASP A 157 -20.59 -1.68 -0.48
C ASP A 157 -20.04 -0.39 -1.09
N ASP A 158 -20.66 0.01 -2.20
CA ASP A 158 -20.22 1.16 -2.98
C ASP A 158 -20.58 2.47 -2.26
N PHE A 159 -19.58 3.11 -1.66
CA PHE A 159 -19.74 4.41 -1.01
C PHE A 159 -19.56 5.58 -1.98
N SER A 160 -19.35 5.36 -3.29
CA SER A 160 -19.02 6.45 -4.23
C SER A 160 -20.14 7.48 -4.39
N GLU A 161 -21.41 7.05 -4.27
CA GLU A 161 -22.59 7.91 -4.41
C GLU A 161 -23.39 8.05 -3.10
N GLU A 162 -23.03 7.31 -2.04
CA GLU A 162 -23.80 7.28 -0.80
C GLU A 162 -23.23 8.27 0.24
N VAL A 163 -23.77 9.50 0.23
CA VAL A 163 -23.31 10.60 1.09
C VAL A 163 -23.29 10.21 2.57
N THR A 164 -24.34 9.53 3.07
CA THR A 164 -24.41 9.10 4.47
C THR A 164 -23.26 8.16 4.84
N ARG A 165 -22.88 7.24 3.95
CA ARG A 165 -21.76 6.34 4.16
C ARG A 165 -20.41 7.05 4.07
N GLN A 166 -20.27 8.01 3.15
CA GLN A 166 -19.07 8.86 3.07
C GLN A 166 -18.85 9.64 4.37
N GLU A 167 -19.90 10.24 4.92
CA GLU A 167 -19.85 10.96 6.19
C GLU A 167 -19.46 10.05 7.36
N GLU A 168 -20.00 8.83 7.41
CA GLU A 168 -19.65 7.83 8.43
C GLU A 168 -18.16 7.44 8.34
N LEU A 169 -17.66 7.11 7.15
CA LEU A 169 -16.26 6.76 6.93
C LEU A 169 -15.34 7.93 7.30
N MET A 170 -15.69 9.15 6.91
CA MET A 170 -14.92 10.34 7.25
C MET A 170 -14.92 10.64 8.75
N LYS A 171 -16.01 10.36 9.46
CA LYS A 171 -16.05 10.47 10.93
C LYS A 171 -15.08 9.48 11.59
N LYS A 172 -14.99 8.25 11.09
CA LYS A 172 -14.01 7.24 11.57
C LYS A 172 -12.58 7.71 11.31
N VAL A 173 -12.27 8.19 10.10
CA VAL A 173 -10.95 8.74 9.75
C VAL A 173 -10.59 9.93 10.63
N ASN A 174 -11.49 10.89 10.81
CA ASN A 174 -11.26 12.06 11.66
C ASN A 174 -11.00 11.68 13.12
N THR A 175 -11.72 10.68 13.63
CA THR A 175 -11.52 10.18 15.00
C THR A 175 -10.17 9.51 15.14
N PHE A 176 -9.80 8.66 14.18
CA PHE A 176 -8.51 7.99 14.15
C PHE A 176 -7.34 8.97 14.11
N VAL A 177 -7.35 9.91 13.16
CA VAL A 177 -6.28 10.91 12.99
C VAL A 177 -6.12 11.81 14.22
N LYS A 178 -7.20 12.12 14.94
CA LYS A 178 -7.14 12.92 16.18
C LYS A 178 -6.51 12.17 17.36
N ASN A 179 -6.47 10.84 17.31
CA ASN A 179 -5.96 9.97 18.37
C ASN A 179 -4.55 9.44 18.07
N LEU A 180 -3.94 9.86 16.96
CA LEU A 180 -2.54 9.57 16.63
C LEU A 180 -1.56 10.51 17.35
#